data_AF-A0A0A6P2V5-F1
#
_entry.id   AF-A0A0A6P2V5-F1
#
_cell.length_a   1.000
_cell.length_b   1.000
_cell.length_c   1.000
_cell.angle_alpha   90.00
_cell.angle_beta   90.00
_cell.angle_gamma   90.00
#
_symmetry.space_group_name_H-M   'P 1'
#
loop_
_entity.id
_entity.type
_entity.pdbx_description
1 polymer ?
#
loop_
_entity_poly.entity_id
_entity_poly.type
_entity_poly.pdbx_seq_one_letter_code
_entity_poly.pdbx_strand_id
1 'polypeptide(L)'
;MPYIPHTEEDITAMLATIGVGSIDDLFDEIPASLRCGHLEKIPASLSEMEIGQLMRQRAGQNTGAVCFIGAGAYEHHIPAAVWEITTRGEFYSAYTPYQAEASQGTLQLLYEFQTMMANLTGMDASNASLYDGASALAEAVLMAVRLKKSKRILIPTTVHPIYRRVVQTIVKNQDISLVEIPYDAESGTITFDKLSADSAAALIIPQPNFFGNLEAVDELTDWAHAQGMLVIGQVNPLSLAILSSPGEWGTKGADIVCGEGQPLGIPLSAGGPYFGFMCCQKKYVRQMPGRIIGRTVDLDDKIGYTLTLQAREQHIRRSKATSNICTNQGLMVTAATIHTALLGAEGLERVALHCHANTTALVEKLTAIEGVSRVFNGPYFHEAVLRLEKPINEVLRELATAHILGGYKLAPFYPEMDNCLLVCATEMRTGADIERYVEQLKLVMN
;
A
#
# COMPACT_ATOMS: atom_id res chain seq x y z
N MET A 1 -13.12 14.87 -28.99
CA MET A 1 -14.40 15.36 -28.41
C MET A 1 -14.12 16.62 -27.58
N PRO A 2 -14.92 17.70 -27.64
CA PRO A 2 -14.69 18.87 -26.80
C PRO A 2 -14.93 18.52 -25.32
N TYR A 3 -14.04 18.98 -24.44
CA TYR A 3 -14.17 18.76 -22.99
C TYR A 3 -15.31 19.59 -22.39
N ILE A 4 -15.52 20.79 -22.92
CA ILE A 4 -16.65 21.67 -22.56
C ILE A 4 -17.85 21.22 -23.40
N PRO A 5 -18.99 20.88 -22.79
CA PRO A 5 -20.12 20.32 -23.51
C PRO A 5 -20.98 21.38 -24.23
N HIS A 6 -20.87 22.65 -23.83
CA HIS A 6 -21.71 23.74 -24.34
C HIS A 6 -21.27 24.21 -25.72
N THR A 7 -22.24 24.35 -26.62
CA THR A 7 -22.07 24.97 -27.93
C THR A 7 -22.11 26.50 -27.84
N GLU A 8 -21.72 27.20 -28.91
CA GLU A 8 -21.87 28.67 -28.99
C GLU A 8 -23.34 29.11 -28.84
N GLU A 9 -24.28 28.30 -29.33
CA GLU A 9 -25.72 28.53 -29.18
C GLU A 9 -26.16 28.41 -27.71
N ASP A 10 -25.70 27.35 -27.01
CA ASP A 10 -25.95 27.18 -25.57
C ASP A 10 -25.41 28.36 -24.77
N ILE A 11 -24.16 28.75 -25.03
CA ILE A 11 -23.51 29.88 -24.37
C ILE A 11 -24.33 31.16 -24.59
N THR A 12 -24.71 31.44 -25.83
CA THR A 12 -25.50 32.64 -26.16
C THR A 12 -26.86 32.65 -25.43
N ALA A 13 -27.57 31.52 -25.43
CA ALA A 13 -28.85 31.39 -24.73
C ALA A 13 -28.70 31.55 -23.20
N MET A 14 -27.64 30.98 -22.62
CA MET A 14 -27.34 31.10 -21.19
C MET A 14 -27.02 32.54 -20.80
N LEU A 15 -26.17 33.24 -21.56
CA LEU A 15 -25.82 34.65 -21.31
C LEU A 15 -27.05 35.57 -21.42
N ALA A 16 -27.89 35.37 -22.44
CA ALA A 16 -29.14 36.11 -22.60
C ALA A 16 -30.12 35.88 -21.44
N THR A 17 -30.19 34.64 -20.92
CA THR A 17 -31.06 34.27 -19.80
C THR A 17 -30.68 35.00 -18.51
N ILE A 18 -29.38 35.15 -18.24
CA ILE A 18 -28.87 35.83 -17.03
C ILE A 18 -28.63 37.35 -17.25
N GLY A 19 -28.82 37.85 -18.48
CA GLY A 19 -28.78 39.28 -18.79
C GLY A 19 -27.38 39.89 -18.90
N VAL A 20 -26.36 39.10 -19.23
CA VAL A 20 -24.98 39.59 -19.46
C VAL A 20 -24.60 39.53 -20.94
N GLY A 21 -23.63 40.35 -21.37
CA GLY A 21 -23.26 40.49 -22.77
C GLY A 21 -22.16 39.52 -23.22
N SER A 22 -21.31 39.06 -22.29
CA SER A 22 -20.16 38.20 -22.59
C SER A 22 -19.82 37.26 -21.43
N ILE A 23 -18.98 36.25 -21.70
CA ILE A 23 -18.40 35.39 -20.65
C ILE A 23 -17.53 36.23 -19.69
N ASP A 24 -16.82 37.24 -20.19
CA ASP A 24 -15.93 38.08 -19.37
C ASP A 24 -16.70 38.88 -18.32
N ASP A 25 -17.95 39.23 -18.59
CA ASP A 25 -18.84 39.93 -17.65
C ASP A 25 -19.13 39.09 -16.40
N LEU A 26 -19.02 37.75 -16.47
CA LEU A 26 -19.22 36.84 -15.33
C LEU A 26 -18.10 36.90 -14.29
N PHE A 27 -16.98 37.53 -14.62
CA PHE A 27 -15.78 37.58 -13.78
C PHE A 27 -15.44 39.01 -13.34
N ASP A 28 -16.37 39.97 -13.45
CA ASP A 28 -16.17 41.36 -13.09
C ASP A 28 -15.82 41.57 -11.59
N GLU A 29 -16.29 40.67 -10.71
CA GLU A 29 -16.00 40.63 -9.29
C GLU A 29 -14.52 40.33 -8.94
N ILE A 30 -13.76 39.72 -9.86
CA ILE A 30 -12.33 39.43 -9.64
C ILE A 30 -11.54 40.72 -9.83
N PRO A 31 -10.87 41.25 -8.78
CA PRO A 31 -10.05 42.45 -8.90
C PRO A 31 -8.99 42.31 -9.99
N ALA A 32 -8.80 43.36 -10.80
CA ALA A 32 -7.87 43.33 -11.93
C ALA A 32 -6.43 42.96 -11.51
N SER A 33 -6.02 43.33 -10.29
CA SER A 33 -4.72 42.97 -9.72
C SER A 33 -4.55 41.48 -9.41
N LEU A 34 -5.63 40.71 -9.34
CA LEU A 34 -5.63 39.26 -9.10
C LEU A 34 -5.85 38.43 -10.37
N ARG A 35 -6.23 39.07 -11.48
CA ARG A 35 -6.44 38.36 -12.76
C ARG A 35 -5.09 37.93 -13.33
N CYS A 36 -5.00 36.69 -13.78
CA CYS A 36 -3.79 36.23 -14.47
C CYS A 36 -3.70 36.87 -15.86
N GLY A 37 -2.50 37.25 -16.28
CA GLY A 37 -2.21 37.62 -17.66
C GLY A 37 -2.15 36.39 -18.58
N HIS A 38 -1.59 36.59 -19.77
CA HIS A 38 -1.44 35.51 -20.74
C HIS A 38 -0.49 34.42 -20.21
N LEU A 39 -0.88 33.15 -20.37
CA LEU A 39 -0.07 32.01 -19.96
C LEU A 39 1.00 31.66 -21.02
N GLU A 40 2.07 32.45 -21.10
CA GLU A 40 3.12 32.34 -22.14
C GLU A 40 3.91 31.02 -22.14
N LYS A 41 3.90 30.28 -21.02
CA LYS A 41 4.66 29.03 -20.85
C LYS A 41 3.86 27.78 -21.19
N ILE A 42 2.60 27.91 -21.60
CA ILE A 42 1.76 26.78 -21.99
C ILE A 42 1.95 26.53 -23.50
N PRO A 43 2.36 25.31 -23.91
CA PRO A 43 2.46 24.97 -25.34
C PRO A 43 1.11 25.11 -26.05
N ALA A 44 1.16 25.18 -27.38
CA ALA A 44 -0.05 25.10 -28.19
C ALA A 44 -0.84 23.82 -27.88
N SER A 45 -2.17 23.90 -27.94
CA SER A 45 -3.03 22.75 -27.73
C SER A 45 -2.76 21.67 -28.78
N LEU A 46 -2.86 20.41 -28.34
CA LEU A 46 -2.81 19.25 -29.21
C LEU A 46 -4.23 18.72 -29.40
N SER A 47 -4.50 18.17 -30.57
CA SER A 47 -5.68 17.34 -30.79
C SER A 47 -5.61 16.06 -29.95
N GLU A 48 -6.75 15.41 -29.77
CA GLU A 48 -6.88 14.13 -29.08
C GLU A 48 -5.97 13.04 -29.67
N MET A 49 -5.79 13.04 -31.00
CA MET A 49 -4.90 12.11 -31.68
C MET A 49 -3.43 12.40 -31.38
N GLU A 50 -3.01 13.67 -31.46
CA GLU A 50 -1.63 14.09 -31.22
C GLU A 50 -1.20 13.84 -29.77
N ILE A 51 -2.07 14.14 -28.80
CA ILE A 51 -1.76 13.84 -27.39
C ILE A 51 -1.62 12.34 -27.15
N GLY A 52 -2.48 11.51 -27.78
CA GLY A 52 -2.38 10.06 -27.71
C GLY A 52 -1.07 9.50 -28.31
N GLN A 53 -0.63 10.06 -29.43
CA GLN A 53 0.67 9.70 -30.04
C GLN A 53 1.84 10.12 -29.15
N LEU A 54 1.81 11.34 -28.61
CA LEU A 54 2.83 11.86 -27.72
C LEU A 54 2.96 11.01 -26.45
N MET A 55 1.83 10.61 -25.84
CA MET A 55 1.86 9.76 -24.64
C MET A 55 2.42 8.37 -24.93
N ARG A 56 2.09 7.74 -26.07
CA ARG A 56 2.68 6.46 -26.49
C ARG A 56 4.19 6.57 -26.73
N GLN A 57 4.63 7.64 -27.40
CA GLN A 57 6.05 7.89 -27.63
C GLN A 57 6.82 8.01 -26.30
N ARG A 58 6.26 8.76 -25.33
CA ARG A 58 6.87 8.91 -24.00
C ARG A 58 6.89 7.60 -23.24
N ALA A 59 5.80 6.83 -23.27
CA ALA A 59 5.73 5.54 -22.61
C ALA A 59 6.78 4.56 -23.16
N GLY A 60 7.05 4.59 -24.47
CA GLY A 60 8.09 3.76 -25.10
C GLY A 60 9.53 4.11 -24.72
N GLN A 61 9.77 5.24 -24.03
CA GLN A 61 11.10 5.59 -23.49
C GLN A 61 11.42 4.81 -22.21
N ASN A 62 10.41 4.23 -21.56
CA ASN A 62 10.61 3.36 -20.41
C ASN A 62 11.03 1.97 -20.92
N THR A 63 12.22 1.51 -20.55
CA THR A 63 12.72 0.20 -20.95
C THR A 63 12.05 -0.91 -20.14
N GLY A 64 11.60 -1.96 -20.82
CA GLY A 64 11.21 -3.19 -20.16
C GLY A 64 12.44 -3.90 -19.57
N ALA A 65 12.32 -4.37 -18.33
CA ALA A 65 13.32 -5.18 -17.66
C ALA A 65 12.62 -6.21 -16.77
N VAL A 66 13.23 -7.37 -16.60
CA VAL A 66 12.74 -8.37 -15.64
C VAL A 66 13.06 -7.86 -14.23
N CYS A 67 12.05 -7.80 -13.37
CA CYS A 67 12.17 -7.18 -12.05
C CYS A 67 12.28 -8.21 -10.92
N PHE A 68 13.35 -8.11 -10.12
CA PHE A 68 13.59 -8.89 -8.91
C PHE A 68 13.75 -8.01 -7.65
N ILE A 69 13.28 -6.75 -7.70
CA ILE A 69 13.51 -5.75 -6.65
C ILE A 69 12.72 -6.05 -5.37
N GLY A 70 11.40 -6.28 -5.47
CA GLY A 70 10.53 -6.31 -4.30
C GLY A 70 10.55 -4.98 -3.53
N ALA A 71 10.86 -5.04 -2.24
CA ALA A 71 10.94 -3.92 -1.30
C ALA A 71 9.60 -3.17 -1.17
N GLY A 72 8.51 -3.91 -0.93
CA GLY A 72 7.18 -3.33 -0.71
C GLY A 72 6.38 -2.96 -1.97
N ALA A 73 6.90 -3.27 -3.16
CA ALA A 73 6.19 -3.12 -4.43
C ALA A 73 6.47 -4.34 -5.32
N TYR A 74 5.42 -5.08 -5.67
CA TYR A 74 5.55 -6.41 -6.25
C TYR A 74 4.83 -6.51 -7.60
N GLU A 75 5.51 -7.09 -8.59
CA GLU A 75 4.87 -7.40 -9.87
C GLU A 75 4.04 -8.68 -9.72
N HIS A 76 2.72 -8.56 -9.79
CA HIS A 76 1.80 -9.70 -9.73
C HIS A 76 1.02 -9.84 -11.05
N HIS A 77 0.60 -11.06 -11.36
CA HIS A 77 -0.33 -11.28 -12.45
C HIS A 77 -1.70 -10.74 -12.07
N ILE A 78 -2.23 -9.82 -12.88
CA ILE A 78 -3.56 -9.26 -12.68
C ILE A 78 -4.47 -9.79 -13.80
N PRO A 79 -5.50 -10.60 -13.48
CA PRO A 79 -6.45 -11.04 -14.50
C PRO A 79 -7.09 -9.85 -15.22
N ALA A 80 -7.14 -9.90 -16.56
CA ALA A 80 -7.61 -8.78 -17.38
C ALA A 80 -9.00 -8.25 -16.97
N ALA A 81 -9.88 -9.16 -16.52
CA ALA A 81 -11.22 -8.83 -16.02
C ALA A 81 -11.22 -7.81 -14.87
N VAL A 82 -10.16 -7.77 -14.04
CA VAL A 82 -10.06 -6.82 -12.91
C VAL A 82 -10.13 -5.38 -13.42
N TRP A 83 -9.26 -5.01 -14.37
CA TRP A 83 -9.18 -3.63 -14.86
C TRP A 83 -10.21 -3.34 -15.95
N GLU A 84 -10.66 -4.35 -16.70
CA GLU A 84 -11.81 -4.21 -17.61
C GLU A 84 -13.08 -3.80 -16.84
N ILE A 85 -13.34 -4.39 -15.67
CA ILE A 85 -14.51 -4.06 -14.85
C ILE A 85 -14.27 -2.76 -14.06
N THR A 86 -13.09 -2.61 -13.45
CA THR A 86 -12.76 -1.44 -12.60
C THR A 86 -12.86 -0.13 -13.37
N THR A 87 -12.51 -0.13 -14.66
CA THR A 87 -12.52 1.09 -15.50
C THR A 87 -13.88 1.43 -16.11
N ARG A 88 -14.92 0.63 -15.85
CA ARG A 88 -16.30 0.94 -16.27
C ARG A 88 -16.77 2.24 -15.62
N GLY A 89 -17.53 3.04 -16.36
CA GLY A 89 -17.91 4.40 -15.97
C GLY A 89 -18.61 4.49 -14.61
N GLU A 90 -19.45 3.52 -14.29
CA GLU A 90 -20.19 3.44 -13.02
C GLU A 90 -19.30 3.30 -11.78
N PHE A 91 -18.06 2.81 -11.92
CA PHE A 91 -17.06 2.78 -10.86
C PHE A 91 -16.06 3.92 -10.99
N TYR A 92 -15.57 4.17 -12.20
CA TYR A 92 -14.47 5.10 -12.45
C TYR A 92 -14.87 6.57 -12.24
N SER A 93 -16.09 6.94 -12.63
CA SER A 93 -16.59 8.33 -12.54
C SER A 93 -17.33 8.64 -11.24
N ALA A 94 -17.71 7.62 -10.47
CA ALA A 94 -18.41 7.80 -9.21
C ALA A 94 -17.50 8.42 -8.15
N TYR A 95 -18.05 9.32 -7.32
CA TYR A 95 -17.35 9.86 -6.17
C TYR A 95 -17.81 9.19 -4.87
N THR A 96 -17.46 9.77 -3.71
CA THR A 96 -17.83 9.23 -2.40
C THR A 96 -19.35 8.97 -2.35
N PRO A 97 -19.80 7.76 -1.95
CA PRO A 97 -21.20 7.37 -1.97
C PRO A 97 -22.00 8.00 -0.81
N TYR A 98 -22.13 9.33 -0.83
CA TYR A 98 -22.88 10.07 0.20
C TYR A 98 -24.39 9.85 0.11
N GLN A 99 -24.92 9.64 -1.09
CA GLN A 99 -26.33 9.32 -1.35
C GLN A 99 -26.47 7.81 -1.43
N ALA A 100 -26.71 7.16 -0.29
CA ALA A 100 -26.63 5.71 -0.16
C ALA A 100 -27.61 4.98 -1.10
N GLU A 101 -28.83 5.52 -1.24
CA GLU A 101 -29.93 4.99 -2.05
C GLU A 101 -29.55 4.92 -3.54
N ALA A 102 -28.72 5.86 -4.02
CA ALA A 102 -28.24 5.92 -5.39
C ALA A 102 -26.87 5.26 -5.59
N SER A 103 -26.29 4.63 -4.55
CA SER A 103 -24.90 4.13 -4.54
C SER A 103 -24.76 2.71 -3.99
N GLN A 104 -25.85 1.93 -3.93
CA GLN A 104 -25.84 0.59 -3.30
C GLN A 104 -24.82 -0.38 -3.91
N GLY A 105 -24.59 -0.35 -5.23
CA GLY A 105 -23.59 -1.21 -5.87
C GLY A 105 -22.17 -0.94 -5.36
N THR A 106 -21.76 0.33 -5.33
CA THR A 106 -20.45 0.74 -4.78
C THR A 106 -20.36 0.46 -3.28
N LEU A 107 -21.41 0.73 -2.52
CA LEU A 107 -21.43 0.48 -1.07
C LEU A 107 -21.34 -1.01 -0.75
N GLN A 108 -22.06 -1.86 -1.48
CA GLN A 108 -21.95 -3.30 -1.34
C GLN A 108 -20.53 -3.78 -1.66
N LEU A 109 -19.93 -3.32 -2.76
CA LEU A 109 -18.56 -3.66 -3.11
C LEU A 109 -17.57 -3.29 -2.00
N LEU A 110 -17.70 -2.10 -1.42
CA LEU A 110 -16.84 -1.66 -0.32
C LEU A 110 -17.10 -2.46 0.97
N TYR A 111 -18.33 -2.92 1.20
CA TYR A 111 -18.67 -3.82 2.30
C TYR A 111 -18.05 -5.21 2.10
N GLU A 112 -18.06 -5.72 0.87
CA GLU A 112 -17.41 -6.98 0.49
C GLU A 112 -15.89 -6.89 0.67
N PHE A 113 -15.26 -5.80 0.22
CA PHE A 113 -13.85 -5.51 0.52
C PHE A 113 -13.56 -5.60 2.01
N GLN A 114 -14.34 -4.90 2.84
CA GLN A 114 -14.14 -4.90 4.28
C GLN A 114 -14.29 -6.31 4.87
N THR A 115 -15.21 -7.11 4.34
CA THR A 115 -15.44 -8.48 4.77
C THR A 115 -14.26 -9.38 4.38
N MET A 116 -13.75 -9.25 3.16
CA MET A 116 -12.57 -9.98 2.68
C MET A 116 -11.34 -9.65 3.52
N MET A 117 -11.09 -8.36 3.79
CA MET A 117 -9.95 -7.93 4.60
C MET A 117 -10.07 -8.36 6.07
N ALA A 118 -11.27 -8.27 6.66
CA ALA A 118 -11.55 -8.76 8.01
C ALA A 118 -11.25 -10.27 8.13
N ASN A 119 -11.74 -11.07 7.18
CA ASN A 119 -11.49 -12.51 7.15
C ASN A 119 -10.00 -12.84 6.93
N LEU A 120 -9.35 -12.19 5.96
CA LEU A 120 -7.94 -12.42 5.64
C LEU A 120 -7.02 -12.07 6.81
N THR A 121 -7.38 -11.05 7.59
CA THR A 121 -6.57 -10.60 8.74
C THR A 121 -7.00 -11.23 10.08
N GLY A 122 -8.10 -11.98 10.12
CA GLY A 122 -8.67 -12.51 11.37
C GLY A 122 -9.28 -11.43 12.28
N MET A 123 -9.60 -10.25 11.76
CA MET A 123 -10.04 -9.09 12.54
C MET A 123 -11.55 -8.85 12.45
N ASP A 124 -12.11 -8.07 13.37
CA ASP A 124 -13.56 -7.84 13.43
C ASP A 124 -14.08 -6.78 12.44
N ALA A 125 -13.24 -5.82 12.04
CA ALA A 125 -13.65 -4.69 11.21
C ALA A 125 -12.48 -4.18 10.35
N SER A 126 -12.81 -3.72 9.13
CA SER A 126 -11.89 -3.02 8.21
C SER A 126 -12.47 -1.66 7.85
N ASN A 127 -11.59 -0.69 7.57
CA ASN A 127 -12.00 0.52 6.87
C ASN A 127 -12.08 0.27 5.35
N ALA A 128 -12.56 1.26 4.61
CA ALA A 128 -12.55 1.29 3.15
C ALA A 128 -11.35 2.12 2.65
N SER A 129 -10.15 1.63 2.99
CA SER A 129 -8.82 2.10 2.61
C SER A 129 -8.29 3.44 3.14
N LEU A 130 -6.97 3.58 3.00
CA LEU A 130 -6.10 4.73 3.23
C LEU A 130 -5.22 4.95 1.98
N TYR A 131 -4.30 5.92 2.01
CA TYR A 131 -3.54 6.31 0.83
C TYR A 131 -2.54 5.26 0.33
N ASP A 132 -1.80 4.65 1.26
CA ASP A 132 -0.74 3.66 1.03
C ASP A 132 -0.41 2.94 2.36
N GLY A 133 0.41 1.90 2.33
CA GLY A 133 0.80 1.14 3.51
C GLY A 133 1.58 1.97 4.55
N ALA A 134 2.34 2.97 4.12
CA ALA A 134 3.15 3.82 4.99
C ALA A 134 2.27 4.76 5.84
N SER A 135 1.31 5.41 5.20
CA SER A 135 0.28 6.24 5.85
C SER A 135 -0.67 5.39 6.69
N ALA A 136 -0.97 4.15 6.27
CA ALA A 136 -1.74 3.22 7.09
C ALA A 136 -1.04 2.86 8.40
N LEU A 137 0.28 2.61 8.38
CA LEU A 137 1.05 2.40 9.60
C LEU A 137 1.06 3.65 10.50
N ALA A 138 1.19 4.84 9.91
CA ALA A 138 1.14 6.09 10.68
C ALA A 138 -0.22 6.30 11.34
N GLU A 139 -1.30 6.00 10.63
CA GLU A 139 -2.66 6.03 11.16
C GLU A 139 -2.88 4.98 12.25
N ALA A 140 -2.28 3.79 12.14
CA ALA A 140 -2.35 2.75 13.18
C ALA A 140 -1.66 3.23 14.46
N VAL A 141 -0.50 3.89 14.34
CA VAL A 141 0.20 4.55 15.44
C VAL A 141 -0.67 5.63 16.09
N LEU A 142 -1.27 6.52 15.29
CA LEU A 142 -2.13 7.58 15.81
C LEU A 142 -3.36 6.99 16.51
N MET A 143 -3.94 5.92 15.97
CA MET A 143 -5.05 5.18 16.60
C MET A 143 -4.63 4.56 17.93
N ALA A 144 -3.45 3.94 18.02
CA ALA A 144 -2.92 3.38 19.25
C ALA A 144 -2.70 4.46 20.34
N VAL A 145 -2.15 5.62 19.96
CA VAL A 145 -1.96 6.76 20.88
C VAL A 145 -3.29 7.38 21.32
N ARG A 146 -4.38 7.30 20.54
CA ARG A 146 -5.72 7.70 21.00
C ARG A 146 -6.32 6.71 22.00
N LEU A 147 -5.98 5.42 21.86
CA LEU A 147 -6.49 4.34 22.69
C LEU A 147 -5.71 4.17 24.01
N LYS A 148 -4.44 4.58 24.04
CA LYS A 148 -3.55 4.49 25.21
C LYS A 148 -3.11 5.88 25.65
N LYS A 149 -2.66 6.02 26.90
CA LYS A 149 -2.19 7.32 27.40
C LYS A 149 -0.75 7.65 27.01
N SER A 150 0.05 6.63 26.66
CA SER A 150 1.45 6.81 26.29
C SER A 150 1.56 7.37 24.86
N LYS A 151 2.56 8.23 24.64
CA LYS A 151 2.95 8.72 23.32
C LYS A 151 4.19 8.00 22.76
N ARG A 152 4.64 6.94 23.43
CA ARG A 152 5.78 6.11 22.99
C ARG A 152 5.28 4.94 22.16
N ILE A 153 5.93 4.68 21.03
CA ILE A 153 5.67 3.53 20.16
C ILE A 153 6.96 2.75 20.00
N LEU A 154 6.90 1.44 20.16
CA LEU A 154 8.04 0.57 19.84
C LEU A 154 7.95 0.17 18.37
N ILE A 155 8.95 0.54 17.58
CA ILE A 155 9.00 0.29 16.14
C ILE A 155 10.28 -0.47 15.78
N PRO A 156 10.20 -1.73 15.36
CA PRO A 156 11.38 -2.47 14.91
C PRO A 156 12.07 -1.81 13.74
N THR A 157 13.40 -1.82 13.72
CA THR A 157 14.16 -1.38 12.56
C THR A 157 13.94 -2.29 11.35
N THR A 158 13.38 -3.49 11.55
CA THR A 158 12.92 -4.42 10.51
C THR A 158 11.62 -4.00 9.82
N VAL A 159 10.92 -2.96 10.30
CA VAL A 159 9.85 -2.30 9.52
C VAL A 159 10.46 -1.59 8.32
N HIS A 160 9.76 -1.63 7.18
CA HIS A 160 10.20 -0.98 5.94
C HIS A 160 10.71 0.45 6.20
N PRO A 161 11.94 0.81 5.80
CA PRO A 161 12.58 2.05 6.22
C PRO A 161 11.84 3.31 5.73
N ILE A 162 11.26 3.27 4.53
CA ILE A 162 10.37 4.34 4.05
C ILE A 162 9.12 4.49 4.92
N TYR A 163 8.54 3.38 5.42
CA TYR A 163 7.37 3.45 6.30
C TYR A 163 7.77 4.10 7.62
N ARG A 164 8.91 3.70 8.22
CA ARG A 164 9.45 4.36 9.42
C ARG A 164 9.62 5.87 9.22
N ARG A 165 10.18 6.30 8.08
CA ARG A 165 10.35 7.73 7.75
C ARG A 165 9.02 8.48 7.60
N VAL A 166 8.03 7.86 6.96
CA VAL A 166 6.69 8.45 6.79
C VAL A 166 5.97 8.57 8.13
N VAL A 167 5.99 7.52 8.95
CA VAL A 167 5.43 7.54 10.32
C VAL A 167 6.08 8.67 11.11
N GLN A 168 7.41 8.73 11.16
CA GLN A 168 8.14 9.80 11.85
C GLN A 168 7.72 11.19 11.34
N THR A 169 7.57 11.36 10.02
CA THR A 169 7.19 12.63 9.42
C THR A 169 5.79 13.06 9.83
N ILE A 170 4.84 12.13 9.89
CA ILE A 170 3.44 12.40 10.24
C ILE A 170 3.28 12.68 11.74
N VAL A 171 4.00 11.95 12.61
CA VAL A 171 3.75 11.98 14.05
C VAL A 171 4.64 12.95 14.84
N LYS A 172 5.79 13.38 14.29
CA LYS A 172 6.79 14.19 15.02
C LYS A 172 6.24 15.47 15.65
N ASN A 173 5.27 16.13 15.02
CA ASN A 173 4.70 17.39 15.53
C ASN A 173 3.65 17.20 16.64
N GLN A 174 3.41 15.96 17.07
CA GLN A 174 2.41 15.60 18.10
C GLN A 174 3.07 15.06 19.39
N ASP A 175 4.40 15.23 19.53
CA ASP A 175 5.24 14.68 20.61
C ASP A 175 5.12 13.14 20.75
N ILE A 176 4.87 12.45 19.65
CA ILE A 176 4.89 10.99 19.61
C ILE A 176 6.32 10.54 19.38
N SER A 177 6.84 9.73 20.30
CA SER A 177 8.20 9.20 20.27
C SER A 177 8.19 7.79 19.68
N LEU A 178 8.94 7.62 18.59
CA LEU A 178 9.24 6.32 18.01
C LEU A 178 10.53 5.79 18.62
N VAL A 179 10.46 4.66 19.31
CA VAL A 179 11.59 3.97 19.91
C VAL A 179 11.96 2.81 19.00
N GLU A 180 13.09 2.93 18.32
CA GLU A 180 13.55 1.90 17.40
C GLU A 180 14.04 0.66 18.16
N ILE A 181 13.54 -0.52 17.77
CA ILE A 181 14.02 -1.81 18.31
C ILE A 181 14.98 -2.43 17.30
N PRO A 182 16.25 -2.68 17.66
CA PRO A 182 17.20 -3.31 16.75
C PRO A 182 16.83 -4.78 16.48
N TYR A 183 17.28 -5.29 15.34
CA TYR A 183 17.18 -6.71 14.98
C TYR A 183 18.45 -7.47 15.38
N ASP A 184 18.35 -8.79 15.49
CA ASP A 184 19.49 -9.69 15.62
C ASP A 184 20.20 -9.91 14.27
N ALA A 185 21.52 -9.75 14.27
CA ALA A 185 22.33 -9.77 13.07
C ALA A 185 22.34 -11.13 12.37
N GLU A 186 22.11 -12.23 13.10
CA GLU A 186 22.06 -13.58 12.52
C GLU A 186 20.67 -13.93 11.97
N SER A 187 19.62 -13.67 12.75
CA SER A 187 18.25 -14.03 12.36
C SER A 187 17.57 -13.00 11.48
N GLY A 188 17.93 -11.72 11.57
CA GLY A 188 17.23 -10.61 10.93
C GLY A 188 15.89 -10.29 11.59
N THR A 189 15.66 -10.75 12.83
CA THR A 189 14.38 -10.64 13.56
C THR A 189 14.55 -9.95 14.91
N ILE A 190 13.44 -9.60 15.55
CA ILE A 190 13.42 -8.98 16.88
C ILE A 190 13.72 -10.04 17.95
N THR A 191 14.56 -9.70 18.92
CA THR A 191 14.82 -10.56 20.09
C THR A 191 14.33 -9.91 21.39
N PHE A 192 13.87 -10.72 22.34
CA PHE A 192 13.25 -10.24 23.58
C PHE A 192 14.18 -9.42 24.47
N ASP A 193 15.48 -9.69 24.44
CA ASP A 193 16.51 -8.93 25.17
C ASP A 193 16.66 -7.49 24.68
N LYS A 194 16.18 -7.19 23.46
CA LYS A 194 16.18 -5.84 22.86
C LYS A 194 14.91 -5.05 23.16
N LEU A 195 13.92 -5.69 23.79
CA LEU A 195 12.67 -5.05 24.15
C LEU A 195 12.77 -4.44 25.55
N SER A 196 12.44 -3.14 25.65
CA SER A 196 12.29 -2.47 26.94
C SER A 196 10.88 -2.65 27.47
N ALA A 197 10.76 -2.99 28.76
CA ALA A 197 9.49 -3.06 29.49
C ALA A 197 8.90 -1.68 29.85
N ASP A 198 9.49 -0.58 29.37
CA ASP A 198 8.95 0.75 29.57
C ASP A 198 7.54 0.91 28.99
N SER A 199 6.72 1.75 29.62
CA SER A 199 5.36 2.01 29.16
C SER A 199 5.31 2.63 27.75
N ALA A 200 4.81 1.85 26.79
CA ALA A 200 4.49 2.29 25.43
C ALA A 200 3.01 2.09 25.10
N ALA A 201 2.51 2.78 24.07
CA ALA A 201 1.15 2.61 23.59
C ALA A 201 1.02 1.34 22.74
N ALA A 202 2.02 1.04 21.90
CA ALA A 202 1.99 -0.14 21.06
C ALA A 202 3.39 -0.66 20.71
N LEU A 203 3.44 -1.95 20.40
CA LEU A 203 4.50 -2.61 19.66
C LEU A 203 4.02 -2.84 18.21
N ILE A 204 4.84 -2.44 17.24
CA ILE A 204 4.64 -2.79 15.83
C ILE A 204 5.35 -4.12 15.55
N ILE A 205 4.68 -5.04 14.88
CA ILE A 205 5.23 -6.33 14.44
C ILE A 205 5.04 -6.42 12.92
N PRO A 206 6.12 -6.30 12.11
CA PRO A 206 6.03 -6.50 10.67
C PRO A 206 6.03 -8.00 10.32
N GLN A 207 5.13 -8.45 9.44
CA GLN A 207 5.06 -9.86 9.02
C GLN A 207 4.68 -10.01 7.53
N PRO A 208 5.60 -10.53 6.68
CA PRO A 208 7.05 -10.63 6.91
C PRO A 208 7.68 -9.26 7.19
N ASN A 209 8.89 -9.26 7.73
CA ASN A 209 9.65 -8.04 7.92
C ASN A 209 10.36 -7.58 6.63
N PHE A 210 10.98 -6.39 6.64
CA PHE A 210 11.61 -5.78 5.45
C PHE A 210 12.72 -6.63 4.82
N PHE A 211 13.35 -7.51 5.59
CA PHE A 211 14.38 -8.41 5.09
C PHE A 211 13.81 -9.70 4.47
N GLY A 212 12.48 -9.87 4.54
CA GLY A 212 11.74 -11.06 4.14
C GLY A 212 11.58 -12.10 5.26
N ASN A 213 12.22 -11.89 6.41
CA ASN A 213 12.20 -12.82 7.55
C ASN A 213 10.84 -12.82 8.27
N LEU A 214 10.52 -13.95 8.90
CA LEU A 214 9.31 -14.11 9.72
C LEU A 214 9.64 -13.80 11.18
N GLU A 215 8.89 -12.89 11.80
CA GLU A 215 9.01 -12.56 13.21
C GLU A 215 8.31 -13.63 14.09
N ALA A 216 8.72 -13.73 15.35
CA ALA A 216 8.07 -14.58 16.37
C ALA A 216 6.75 -13.93 16.84
N VAL A 217 5.76 -13.87 15.93
CA VAL A 217 4.55 -13.05 16.09
C VAL A 217 3.73 -13.40 17.33
N ASP A 218 3.69 -14.67 17.72
CA ASP A 218 2.90 -15.13 18.87
C ASP A 218 3.53 -14.66 20.18
N GLU A 219 4.82 -14.92 20.36
CA GLU A 219 5.55 -14.55 21.56
C GLU A 219 5.70 -13.03 21.71
N LEU A 220 5.90 -12.31 20.59
CA LEU A 220 5.95 -10.84 20.59
C LEU A 220 4.58 -10.24 20.96
N THR A 221 3.49 -10.83 20.46
CA THR A 221 2.12 -10.38 20.78
C THR A 221 1.81 -10.56 22.26
N ASP A 222 2.07 -11.76 22.79
CA ASP A 222 1.82 -12.07 24.20
C ASP A 222 2.69 -11.23 25.14
N TRP A 223 3.96 -11.02 24.79
CA TRP A 223 4.85 -10.13 25.53
C TRP A 223 4.32 -8.69 25.58
N ALA A 224 3.92 -8.12 24.43
CA ALA A 224 3.44 -6.74 24.35
C ALA A 224 2.17 -6.54 25.19
N HIS A 225 1.24 -7.50 25.13
CA HIS A 225 0.04 -7.49 25.95
C HIS A 225 0.32 -7.64 27.44
N ALA A 226 1.33 -8.44 27.83
CA ALA A 226 1.77 -8.54 29.22
C ALA A 226 2.32 -7.20 29.76
N GLN A 227 2.90 -6.37 28.90
CA GLN A 227 3.32 -4.99 29.22
C GLN A 227 2.17 -3.96 29.12
N GLY A 228 0.95 -4.39 28.81
CA GLY A 228 -0.22 -3.52 28.67
C GLY A 228 -0.22 -2.66 27.39
N MET A 229 0.63 -2.99 26.41
CA MET A 229 0.69 -2.33 25.10
C MET A 229 -0.40 -2.86 24.17
N LEU A 230 -0.71 -2.14 23.10
CA LEU A 230 -1.41 -2.69 21.94
C LEU A 230 -0.42 -3.36 20.98
N VAL A 231 -0.91 -4.25 20.13
CA VAL A 231 -0.13 -4.83 19.02
C VAL A 231 -0.64 -4.31 17.69
N ILE A 232 0.27 -3.75 16.89
CA ILE A 232 0.02 -3.33 15.51
C ILE A 232 0.72 -4.33 14.57
N GLY A 233 -0.04 -5.17 13.88
CA GLY A 233 0.47 -6.04 12.82
C GLY A 233 0.61 -5.26 11.51
N GLN A 234 1.84 -5.10 11.01
CA GLN A 234 2.09 -4.53 9.69
C GLN A 234 2.37 -5.66 8.70
N VAL A 235 1.47 -5.93 7.77
CA VAL A 235 1.51 -7.18 7.00
C VAL A 235 1.47 -6.97 5.50
N ASN A 236 2.06 -7.91 4.75
CA ASN A 236 1.76 -8.08 3.33
C ASN A 236 0.50 -8.96 3.22
N PRO A 237 -0.60 -8.48 2.61
CA PRO A 237 -1.87 -9.22 2.58
C PRO A 237 -1.76 -10.55 1.84
N LEU A 238 -0.88 -10.67 0.84
CA LEU A 238 -0.67 -11.93 0.13
C LEU A 238 -0.07 -13.01 1.03
N SER A 239 0.82 -12.62 1.96
CA SER A 239 1.46 -13.58 2.87
C SER A 239 0.44 -14.27 3.80
N LEU A 240 -0.67 -13.60 4.10
CA LEU A 240 -1.74 -14.12 4.97
C LEU A 240 -2.56 -15.24 4.31
N ALA A 241 -2.34 -15.51 3.03
CA ALA A 241 -2.92 -16.68 2.38
C ALA A 241 -2.27 -18.00 2.83
N ILE A 242 -1.06 -17.95 3.41
CA ILE A 242 -0.31 -19.13 3.88
C ILE A 242 0.25 -18.99 5.30
N LEU A 243 0.28 -17.78 5.87
CA LEU A 243 0.72 -17.51 7.24
C LEU A 243 -0.48 -17.27 8.17
N SER A 244 -0.31 -17.58 9.45
CA SER A 244 -1.32 -17.34 10.49
C SER A 244 -1.79 -15.89 10.48
N SER A 245 -3.10 -15.71 10.52
CA SER A 245 -3.72 -14.39 10.45
C SER A 245 -3.40 -13.56 11.71
N PRO A 246 -3.24 -12.23 11.62
CA PRO A 246 -2.95 -11.42 12.80
C PRO A 246 -3.95 -11.51 13.94
N GLY A 247 -5.23 -11.77 13.64
CA GLY A 247 -6.25 -12.01 14.66
C GLY A 247 -6.03 -13.28 15.50
N GLU A 248 -5.19 -14.19 15.03
CA GLU A 248 -4.83 -15.45 15.69
C GLU A 248 -3.44 -15.42 16.34
N TRP A 249 -2.72 -14.29 16.26
CA TRP A 249 -1.38 -14.19 16.88
C TRP A 249 -1.43 -14.26 18.40
N GLY A 250 -0.58 -15.09 18.97
CA GLY A 250 -0.48 -15.31 20.41
C GLY A 250 -1.80 -15.74 21.02
N THR A 251 -2.07 -15.31 22.25
CA THR A 251 -3.27 -15.70 22.99
C THR A 251 -4.49 -14.83 22.67
N LYS A 252 -4.29 -13.61 22.14
CA LYS A 252 -5.35 -12.58 22.04
C LYS A 252 -5.49 -11.91 20.68
N GLY A 253 -4.63 -12.25 19.71
CA GLY A 253 -4.55 -11.60 18.41
C GLY A 253 -3.97 -10.18 18.47
N ALA A 254 -3.57 -9.67 17.32
CA ALA A 254 -3.25 -8.26 17.16
C ALA A 254 -4.47 -7.37 17.48
N ASP A 255 -4.21 -6.13 17.91
CA ASP A 255 -5.27 -5.15 18.20
C ASP A 255 -5.68 -4.36 16.95
N ILE A 256 -4.68 -4.01 16.14
CA ILE A 256 -4.78 -3.23 14.90
C ILE A 256 -3.90 -3.93 13.85
N VAL A 257 -4.38 -4.00 12.61
CA VAL A 257 -3.64 -4.55 11.47
C VAL A 257 -3.64 -3.54 10.36
N CYS A 258 -2.50 -3.34 9.71
CA CYS A 258 -2.40 -2.47 8.55
C CYS A 258 -1.40 -3.02 7.53
N GLY A 259 -1.44 -2.50 6.31
CA GLY A 259 -0.50 -2.88 5.27
C GLY A 259 -0.78 -2.20 3.95
N GLU A 260 0.03 -2.52 2.97
CA GLU A 260 -0.15 -2.10 1.58
C GLU A 260 -0.98 -3.14 0.83
N GLY A 261 -2.04 -2.68 0.18
CA GLY A 261 -2.98 -3.50 -0.56
C GLY A 261 -2.59 -3.77 -2.01
N GLN A 262 -1.50 -3.15 -2.51
CA GLN A 262 -1.01 -3.33 -3.88
C GLN A 262 -1.00 -4.77 -4.42
N PRO A 263 -0.59 -5.80 -3.64
CA PRO A 263 -0.60 -7.19 -4.13
C PRO A 263 -1.98 -7.72 -4.54
N LEU A 264 -3.05 -7.05 -4.13
CA LEU A 264 -4.43 -7.41 -4.46
C LEU A 264 -4.86 -6.76 -5.78
N GLY A 265 -4.21 -7.11 -6.89
CA GLY A 265 -4.66 -6.72 -8.22
C GLY A 265 -4.31 -5.30 -8.68
N ILE A 266 -3.36 -4.62 -8.03
CA ILE A 266 -2.93 -3.26 -8.40
C ILE A 266 -1.58 -3.29 -9.12
N PRO A 267 -1.43 -2.65 -10.30
CA PRO A 267 -0.17 -2.62 -11.02
C PRO A 267 0.85 -1.70 -10.34
N LEU A 268 2.14 -1.94 -10.57
CA LEU A 268 3.23 -1.15 -9.99
C LEU A 268 3.14 0.35 -10.32
N SER A 269 2.78 0.70 -11.56
CA SER A 269 2.51 2.08 -12.00
C SER A 269 3.54 3.13 -11.56
N ALA A 270 4.83 2.75 -11.48
CA ALA A 270 5.91 3.58 -10.97
C ALA A 270 5.69 4.16 -9.55
N GLY A 271 4.95 3.43 -8.69
CA GLY A 271 4.75 3.74 -7.27
C GLY A 271 3.31 4.00 -6.85
N GLY A 272 2.34 4.01 -7.77
CA GLY A 272 0.92 4.13 -7.41
C GLY A 272 -0.01 4.60 -8.52
N PRO A 273 -1.30 4.83 -8.21
CA PRO A 273 -1.87 4.80 -6.85
C PRO A 273 -1.97 3.37 -6.31
N TYR A 274 -1.48 3.16 -5.08
CA TYR A 274 -1.76 1.95 -4.30
C TYR A 274 -2.84 2.24 -3.26
N PHE A 275 -2.98 1.40 -2.22
CA PHE A 275 -3.90 1.70 -1.12
C PHE A 275 -3.47 1.05 0.20
N GLY A 276 -3.47 1.84 1.25
CA GLY A 276 -3.33 1.30 2.61
C GLY A 276 -4.63 0.63 3.05
N PHE A 277 -4.56 -0.46 3.80
CA PHE A 277 -5.72 -1.00 4.53
C PHE A 277 -5.51 -0.92 6.04
N MET A 278 -6.60 -0.89 6.79
CA MET A 278 -6.57 -1.00 8.24
C MET A 278 -7.74 -1.82 8.75
N CYS A 279 -7.42 -2.83 9.58
CA CYS A 279 -8.38 -3.63 10.33
C CYS A 279 -8.15 -3.48 11.84
N CYS A 280 -9.18 -3.70 12.65
CA CYS A 280 -9.04 -3.68 14.11
C CYS A 280 -10.06 -4.57 14.82
N GLN A 281 -9.82 -4.86 16.10
CA GLN A 281 -10.83 -5.48 16.95
C GLN A 281 -12.04 -4.54 17.12
N LYS A 282 -13.24 -5.11 17.27
CA LYS A 282 -14.52 -4.39 17.29
C LYS A 282 -14.57 -3.29 18.34
N LYS A 283 -13.97 -3.54 19.50
CA LYS A 283 -13.89 -2.60 20.63
C LYS A 283 -13.18 -1.28 20.27
N TYR A 284 -12.37 -1.25 19.21
CA TYR A 284 -11.62 -0.08 18.78
C TYR A 284 -12.19 0.64 17.55
N VAL A 285 -13.25 0.12 16.91
CA VAL A 285 -13.79 0.64 15.64
C VAL A 285 -14.13 2.14 15.67
N ARG A 286 -14.48 2.68 16.84
CA ARG A 286 -14.78 4.12 17.02
C ARG A 286 -13.56 5.03 16.85
N GLN A 287 -12.35 4.49 16.90
CA GLN A 287 -11.09 5.22 16.71
C GLN A 287 -10.46 5.01 15.31
N MET A 288 -11.06 4.13 14.50
CA MET A 288 -10.60 3.82 13.16
C MET A 288 -10.66 5.06 12.25
N PRO A 289 -9.62 5.32 11.44
CA PRO A 289 -9.61 6.40 10.46
C PRO A 289 -10.28 5.97 9.15
N GLY A 290 -10.73 6.97 8.40
CA GLY A 290 -11.39 6.74 7.12
C GLY A 290 -12.82 6.20 7.23
N ARG A 291 -13.35 5.83 6.07
CA ARG A 291 -14.74 5.40 5.88
C ARG A 291 -14.95 3.97 6.34
N ILE A 292 -16.14 3.68 6.84
CA ILE A 292 -16.60 2.32 7.16
C ILE A 292 -17.99 2.17 6.60
N ILE A 293 -18.20 1.11 5.83
CA ILE A 293 -19.53 0.74 5.31
C ILE A 293 -20.18 -0.23 6.29
N GLY A 294 -21.44 0.04 6.62
CA GLY A 294 -22.27 -0.82 7.44
C GLY A 294 -23.48 -1.34 6.67
N ARG A 295 -23.87 -2.59 6.96
CA ARG A 295 -25.16 -3.14 6.55
C ARG A 295 -26.27 -2.60 7.44
N THR A 296 -27.38 -2.19 6.84
CA THR A 296 -28.59 -1.68 7.48
C THR A 296 -29.83 -2.22 6.76
N VAL A 297 -31.02 -1.76 7.16
CA VAL A 297 -32.26 -1.93 6.40
C VAL A 297 -32.85 -0.57 6.02
N ASP A 298 -33.64 -0.54 4.94
CA ASP A 298 -34.43 0.63 4.51
C ASP A 298 -35.81 0.69 5.20
N LEU A 299 -36.71 1.57 4.72
CA LEU A 299 -38.06 1.74 5.25
C LEU A 299 -38.99 0.53 4.99
N ASP A 300 -38.63 -0.36 4.05
CA ASP A 300 -39.37 -1.58 3.70
C ASP A 300 -38.69 -2.84 4.29
N ASP A 301 -37.80 -2.68 5.27
CA ASP A 301 -36.97 -3.74 5.87
C ASP A 301 -36.04 -4.47 4.88
N LYS A 302 -35.74 -3.89 3.71
CA LYS A 302 -34.81 -4.47 2.74
C LYS A 302 -33.38 -4.17 3.14
N ILE A 303 -32.50 -5.15 2.98
CA ILE A 303 -31.07 -4.99 3.28
C ILE A 303 -30.47 -3.92 2.35
N GLY A 304 -29.75 -2.98 2.94
CA GLY A 304 -28.95 -1.99 2.24
C GLY A 304 -27.63 -1.71 2.95
N TYR A 305 -26.80 -0.89 2.33
CA TYR A 305 -25.48 -0.51 2.82
C TYR A 305 -25.36 1.02 2.92
N THR A 306 -24.61 1.51 3.89
CA THR A 306 -24.39 2.96 4.06
C THR A 306 -23.06 3.25 4.75
N LEU A 307 -22.56 4.47 4.59
CA LEU A 307 -21.46 4.97 5.40
C LEU A 307 -21.91 5.05 6.87
N THR A 308 -21.17 4.42 7.77
CA THR A 308 -21.51 4.38 9.19
C THR A 308 -20.41 4.97 10.07
N LEU A 309 -20.78 5.36 11.29
CA LEU A 309 -19.90 6.01 12.26
C LEU A 309 -19.20 7.26 11.69
N GLN A 310 -19.86 7.99 10.79
CA GLN A 310 -19.29 9.15 10.08
C GLN A 310 -18.88 10.29 11.01
N ALA A 311 -19.43 10.35 12.24
CA ALA A 311 -19.01 11.30 13.26
C ALA A 311 -17.52 11.20 13.64
N ARG A 312 -16.77 10.19 13.17
CA ARG A 312 -15.30 10.12 13.28
C ARG A 312 -14.57 11.02 12.28
N GLU A 313 -15.22 11.35 11.16
CA GLU A 313 -14.57 11.87 9.97
C GLU A 313 -14.53 13.41 9.92
N GLN A 314 -13.62 13.94 9.11
CA GLN A 314 -13.29 15.37 9.04
C GLN A 314 -14.48 16.29 8.70
N HIS A 315 -15.43 15.83 7.88
CA HIS A 315 -16.56 16.66 7.43
C HIS A 315 -17.56 16.95 8.57
N ILE A 316 -17.59 16.12 9.61
CA ILE A 316 -18.39 16.36 10.83
C ILE A 316 -17.52 16.91 11.94
N ARG A 317 -16.38 16.26 12.23
CA ARG A 317 -15.58 16.54 13.43
C ARG A 317 -14.43 17.53 13.24
N ARG A 318 -14.08 17.87 12.00
CA ARG A 318 -13.00 18.79 11.65
C ARG A 318 -11.71 18.42 12.38
N SER A 319 -11.12 19.34 13.16
CA SER A 319 -9.89 19.12 13.92
C SER A 319 -9.98 18.04 15.01
N LYS A 320 -11.18 17.60 15.40
CA LYS A 320 -11.40 16.51 16.38
C LYS A 320 -11.63 15.14 15.72
N ALA A 321 -11.50 15.05 14.40
CA ALA A 321 -11.66 13.80 13.67
C ALA A 321 -10.53 12.81 13.99
N THR A 322 -10.73 11.54 13.66
CA THR A 322 -9.72 10.49 13.86
C THR A 322 -8.55 10.61 12.87
N SER A 323 -8.76 11.28 11.74
CA SER A 323 -7.78 11.55 10.68
C SER A 323 -8.23 12.72 9.81
N ASN A 324 -7.30 13.31 9.05
CA ASN A 324 -7.59 14.31 8.03
C ASN A 324 -8.02 13.70 6.68
N ILE A 325 -7.97 12.38 6.53
CA ILE A 325 -8.33 11.68 5.28
C ILE A 325 -9.74 12.06 4.80
N CYS A 326 -9.88 12.30 3.50
CA CYS A 326 -11.16 12.57 2.85
C CYS A 326 -11.31 11.70 1.60
N THR A 327 -10.72 12.12 0.47
CA THR A 327 -10.49 11.22 -0.66
C THR A 327 -9.56 10.10 -0.20
N ASN A 328 -9.94 8.86 -0.50
CA ASN A 328 -9.16 7.65 -0.28
C ASN A 328 -8.86 7.01 -1.65
N GLN A 329 -8.55 5.71 -1.66
CA GLN A 329 -8.22 4.95 -2.86
C GLN A 329 -9.38 4.05 -3.28
N GLY A 330 -10.59 4.60 -3.39
CA GLY A 330 -11.82 3.84 -3.67
C GLY A 330 -11.75 2.99 -4.94
N LEU A 331 -11.17 3.52 -6.03
CA LEU A 331 -11.02 2.76 -7.29
C LEU A 331 -10.03 1.59 -7.15
N MET A 332 -8.96 1.74 -6.37
CA MET A 332 -8.03 0.64 -6.11
C MET A 332 -8.69 -0.44 -5.25
N VAL A 333 -9.53 -0.04 -4.29
CA VAL A 333 -10.35 -0.98 -3.52
C VAL A 333 -11.32 -1.75 -4.42
N THR A 334 -11.91 -1.12 -5.43
CA THR A 334 -12.71 -1.80 -6.47
C THR A 334 -11.91 -2.90 -7.16
N ALA A 335 -10.71 -2.57 -7.66
CA ALA A 335 -9.81 -3.55 -8.28
C ALA A 335 -9.46 -4.69 -7.32
N ALA A 336 -9.12 -4.38 -6.07
CA ALA A 336 -8.77 -5.37 -5.06
C ALA A 336 -9.91 -6.30 -4.68
N THR A 337 -11.15 -5.79 -4.65
CA THR A 337 -12.34 -6.60 -4.38
C THR A 337 -12.61 -7.56 -5.52
N ILE A 338 -12.55 -7.08 -6.76
CA ILE A 338 -12.74 -7.91 -7.95
C ILE A 338 -11.64 -8.97 -8.04
N HIS A 339 -10.38 -8.58 -7.83
CA HIS A 339 -9.24 -9.51 -7.81
C HIS A 339 -9.44 -10.61 -6.75
N THR A 340 -9.69 -10.22 -5.50
CA THR A 340 -9.87 -11.17 -4.40
C THR A 340 -11.08 -12.07 -4.62
N ALA A 341 -12.18 -11.56 -5.17
CA ALA A 341 -13.35 -12.34 -5.53
C ALA A 341 -13.06 -13.37 -6.66
N LEU A 342 -12.28 -12.98 -7.67
CA LEU A 342 -11.91 -13.84 -8.79
C LEU A 342 -10.97 -14.97 -8.39
N LEU A 343 -9.95 -14.67 -7.57
CA LEU A 343 -9.00 -15.68 -7.12
C LEU A 343 -9.58 -16.57 -6.02
N GLY A 344 -10.37 -16.00 -5.11
CA GLY A 344 -10.78 -16.66 -3.88
C GLY A 344 -9.60 -17.06 -2.98
N ALA A 345 -9.88 -17.78 -1.90
CA ALA A 345 -8.85 -18.21 -0.95
C ALA A 345 -7.81 -19.12 -1.60
N GLU A 346 -8.24 -20.15 -2.35
CA GLU A 346 -7.32 -21.09 -3.00
C GLU A 346 -6.44 -20.42 -4.07
N GLY A 347 -6.97 -19.44 -4.80
CA GLY A 347 -6.20 -18.70 -5.79
C GLY A 347 -5.11 -17.84 -5.14
N LEU A 348 -5.45 -17.13 -4.07
CA LEU A 348 -4.47 -16.36 -3.29
C LEU A 348 -3.41 -17.27 -2.67
N GLU A 349 -3.79 -18.41 -2.11
CA GLU A 349 -2.87 -19.39 -1.55
C GLU A 349 -1.89 -19.89 -2.63
N ARG A 350 -2.40 -20.27 -3.82
CA ARG A 350 -1.54 -20.68 -4.94
C ARG A 350 -0.59 -19.57 -5.36
N VAL A 351 -1.03 -18.32 -5.43
CA VAL A 351 -0.14 -17.19 -5.78
C VAL A 351 0.96 -17.03 -4.72
N ALA A 352 0.62 -17.08 -3.44
CA ALA A 352 1.57 -16.98 -2.35
C ALA A 352 2.60 -18.12 -2.37
N LEU A 353 2.14 -19.36 -2.56
CA LEU A 353 3.02 -20.53 -2.68
C LEU A 353 3.97 -20.44 -3.88
N HIS A 354 3.50 -19.94 -5.03
CA HIS A 354 4.38 -19.72 -6.19
C HIS A 354 5.41 -18.62 -5.93
N CYS A 355 5.05 -17.51 -5.29
CA CYS A 355 6.01 -16.48 -4.88
C CYS A 355 7.10 -17.04 -3.97
N HIS A 356 6.71 -17.84 -2.99
CA HIS A 356 7.64 -18.47 -2.06
C HIS A 356 8.56 -19.47 -2.79
N ALA A 357 8.00 -20.34 -3.64
CA ALA A 357 8.77 -21.32 -4.40
C ALA A 357 9.76 -20.65 -5.38
N ASN A 358 9.33 -19.62 -6.11
CA ASN A 358 10.17 -18.89 -7.04
C ASN A 358 11.30 -18.14 -6.34
N THR A 359 11.01 -17.49 -5.21
CA THR A 359 12.04 -16.80 -4.43
C THR A 359 13.03 -17.80 -3.83
N THR A 360 12.55 -18.95 -3.34
CA THR A 360 13.42 -20.02 -2.84
C THR A 360 14.36 -20.53 -3.93
N ALA A 361 13.83 -20.84 -5.12
CA ALA A 361 14.63 -21.27 -6.27
C ALA A 361 15.65 -20.20 -6.71
N LEU A 362 15.26 -18.93 -6.68
CA LEU A 362 16.17 -17.81 -6.95
C LEU A 362 17.32 -17.79 -5.95
N VAL A 363 17.01 -17.79 -4.65
CA VAL A 363 18.01 -17.71 -3.57
C VAL A 363 18.96 -18.91 -3.62
N GLU A 364 18.46 -20.13 -3.79
CA GLU A 364 19.27 -21.33 -3.92
C GLU A 364 20.24 -21.24 -5.10
N LYS A 365 19.77 -20.83 -6.29
CA LYS A 365 20.62 -20.72 -7.47
C LYS A 365 21.62 -19.58 -7.38
N LEU A 366 21.26 -18.43 -6.79
CA LEU A 366 22.16 -17.29 -6.63
C LEU A 366 23.24 -17.58 -5.58
N THR A 367 22.91 -18.23 -4.46
CA THR A 367 23.87 -18.57 -3.40
C THR A 367 24.81 -19.73 -3.77
N ALA A 368 24.54 -20.44 -4.87
CA ALA A 368 25.49 -21.39 -5.48
C ALA A 368 26.62 -20.70 -6.26
N ILE A 369 26.60 -19.38 -6.42
CA ILE A 369 27.65 -18.59 -7.07
C ILE A 369 28.70 -18.23 -6.02
N GLU A 370 29.98 -18.43 -6.34
CA GLU A 370 31.10 -18.03 -5.47
C GLU A 370 31.02 -16.53 -5.15
N GLY A 371 31.23 -16.18 -3.87
CA GLY A 371 31.10 -14.82 -3.38
C GLY A 371 29.66 -14.31 -3.20
N VAL A 372 28.64 -15.18 -3.28
CA VAL A 372 27.24 -14.86 -2.94
C VAL A 372 26.79 -15.71 -1.77
N SER A 373 26.29 -15.07 -0.71
CA SER A 373 25.81 -15.76 0.49
C SER A 373 24.51 -15.16 0.98
N ARG A 374 23.71 -15.93 1.71
CA ARG A 374 22.51 -15.43 2.39
C ARG A 374 22.92 -14.73 3.68
N VAL A 375 22.30 -13.59 3.99
CA VAL A 375 22.65 -12.81 5.20
C VAL A 375 22.02 -13.40 6.46
N PHE A 376 20.77 -13.84 6.38
CA PHE A 376 20.01 -14.32 7.53
C PHE A 376 19.66 -15.80 7.38
N ASN A 377 19.65 -16.55 8.49
CA ASN A 377 19.47 -18.01 8.45
C ASN A 377 18.02 -18.48 8.65
N GLY A 378 17.11 -17.61 9.12
CA GLY A 378 15.73 -17.96 9.48
C GLY A 378 14.81 -18.29 8.30
N PRO A 379 13.53 -18.62 8.54
CA PRO A 379 12.54 -18.73 7.47
C PRO A 379 12.22 -17.35 6.87
N TYR A 380 11.79 -17.34 5.61
CA TYR A 380 11.38 -16.15 4.87
C TYR A 380 10.23 -16.48 3.93
N PHE A 381 9.49 -15.46 3.49
CA PHE A 381 8.40 -15.64 2.51
C PHE A 381 8.92 -15.47 1.07
N HIS A 382 8.68 -14.32 0.45
CA HIS A 382 8.99 -14.05 -0.96
C HIS A 382 10.06 -12.98 -1.16
N GLU A 383 10.86 -12.72 -0.12
CA GLU A 383 12.03 -11.85 -0.18
C GLU A 383 13.17 -12.43 0.65
N ALA A 384 14.41 -12.18 0.26
CA ALA A 384 15.58 -12.55 1.05
C ALA A 384 16.74 -11.58 0.81
N VAL A 385 17.57 -11.39 1.83
CA VAL A 385 18.80 -10.58 1.72
C VAL A 385 19.99 -11.46 1.40
N LEU A 386 20.68 -11.12 0.32
CA LEU A 386 21.94 -11.71 -0.11
C LEU A 386 23.10 -10.74 0.11
N ARG A 387 24.27 -11.26 0.42
CA ARG A 387 25.55 -10.55 0.48
C ARG A 387 26.42 -10.98 -0.66
N LEU A 388 27.02 -10.02 -1.35
CA LEU A 388 27.93 -10.24 -2.46
C LEU A 388 29.33 -9.75 -2.08
N GLU A 389 30.37 -10.42 -2.57
CA GLU A 389 31.76 -10.00 -2.37
C GLU A 389 32.19 -8.86 -3.33
N LYS A 390 31.36 -8.52 -4.32
CA LYS A 390 31.56 -7.39 -5.23
C LYS A 390 30.70 -6.17 -4.85
N PRO A 391 31.14 -4.94 -5.22
CA PRO A 391 30.37 -3.72 -4.96
C PRO A 391 28.98 -3.74 -5.62
N ILE A 392 27.91 -3.62 -4.82
CA ILE A 392 26.52 -3.76 -5.30
C ILE A 392 26.16 -2.77 -6.40
N ASN A 393 26.66 -1.54 -6.35
CA ASN A 393 26.35 -0.53 -7.38
C ASN A 393 26.91 -0.93 -8.76
N GLU A 394 28.04 -1.63 -8.81
CA GLU A 394 28.61 -2.14 -10.07
C GLU A 394 27.79 -3.33 -10.55
N VAL A 395 27.49 -4.27 -9.64
CA VAL A 395 26.67 -5.45 -9.94
C VAL A 395 25.32 -5.05 -10.53
N LEU A 396 24.60 -4.14 -9.87
CA LEU A 396 23.29 -3.66 -10.35
C LEU A 396 23.37 -2.92 -11.69
N ARG A 397 24.47 -2.20 -11.95
CA ARG A 397 24.66 -1.51 -13.23
C ARG A 397 24.81 -2.53 -14.36
N GLU A 398 25.63 -3.56 -14.17
CA GLU A 398 25.84 -4.61 -15.17
C GLU A 398 24.57 -5.46 -15.38
N LEU A 399 23.84 -5.80 -14.32
CA LEU A 399 22.55 -6.48 -14.47
C LEU A 399 21.54 -5.62 -15.26
N ALA A 400 21.54 -4.30 -15.03
CA ALA A 400 20.67 -3.38 -15.75
C ALA A 400 21.02 -3.28 -17.25
N THR A 401 22.29 -3.36 -17.65
CA THR A 401 22.66 -3.43 -19.09
C THR A 401 22.15 -4.70 -19.75
N ALA A 402 21.99 -5.78 -18.97
CA ALA A 402 21.36 -7.02 -19.39
C ALA A 402 19.82 -7.02 -19.22
N HIS A 403 19.16 -5.87 -18.97
CA HIS A 403 17.71 -5.73 -18.74
C HIS A 403 17.18 -6.53 -17.53
N ILE A 404 17.96 -6.59 -16.45
CA ILE A 404 17.60 -7.25 -15.18
C ILE A 404 17.68 -6.23 -14.05
N LEU A 405 16.56 -6.01 -13.36
CA LEU A 405 16.54 -5.23 -12.12
C LEU A 405 16.77 -6.20 -10.96
N GLY A 406 18.04 -6.41 -10.62
CA GLY A 406 18.47 -7.54 -9.79
C GLY A 406 18.05 -7.53 -8.32
N GLY A 407 17.61 -6.40 -7.76
CA GLY A 407 17.25 -6.33 -6.36
C GLY A 407 17.24 -4.90 -5.80
N TYR A 408 16.96 -4.78 -4.51
CA TYR A 408 17.01 -3.52 -3.77
C TYR A 408 18.27 -3.43 -2.90
N LYS A 409 19.05 -2.35 -3.03
CA LYS A 409 20.25 -2.15 -2.20
C LYS A 409 19.90 -1.65 -0.80
N LEU A 410 20.47 -2.27 0.24
CA LEU A 410 20.13 -1.95 1.64
C LEU A 410 20.94 -0.79 2.24
N ALA A 411 22.16 -0.54 1.73
CA ALA A 411 23.10 0.46 2.22
C ALA A 411 22.49 1.84 2.56
N PRO A 412 21.55 2.41 1.78
CA PRO A 412 20.96 3.72 2.10
C PRO A 412 20.22 3.78 3.44
N PHE A 413 19.81 2.64 4.00
CA PHE A 413 19.07 2.54 5.26
C PHE A 413 19.77 1.68 6.31
N TYR A 414 20.65 0.78 5.88
CA TYR A 414 21.44 -0.11 6.73
C TYR A 414 22.91 -0.04 6.28
N PRO A 415 23.69 0.97 6.73
CA PRO A 415 25.08 1.17 6.30
C PRO A 415 25.99 -0.04 6.56
N GLU A 416 25.68 -0.84 7.58
CA GLU A 416 26.33 -2.11 7.89
C GLU A 416 26.13 -3.20 6.82
N MET A 417 25.22 -2.96 5.86
CA MET A 417 24.84 -3.84 4.76
C MET A 417 25.21 -3.28 3.38
N ASP A 418 26.34 -2.56 3.27
CA ASP A 418 26.77 -1.88 2.03
C ASP A 418 26.83 -2.81 0.80
N ASN A 419 27.25 -4.08 1.00
CA ASN A 419 27.29 -5.10 -0.03
C ASN A 419 26.13 -6.11 0.03
N CYS A 420 24.95 -5.67 0.47
CA CYS A 420 23.77 -6.53 0.53
C CYS A 420 22.66 -6.06 -0.43
N LEU A 421 21.93 -7.05 -0.92
CA LEU A 421 20.86 -6.91 -1.89
C LEU A 421 19.64 -7.71 -1.42
N LEU A 422 18.48 -7.05 -1.32
CA LEU A 422 17.19 -7.72 -1.16
C LEU A 422 16.73 -8.19 -2.54
N VAL A 423 16.32 -9.45 -2.64
CA VAL A 423 15.83 -10.04 -3.89
C VAL A 423 14.44 -10.62 -3.68
N CYS A 424 13.63 -10.58 -4.73
CA CYS A 424 12.26 -11.08 -4.75
C CYS A 424 11.98 -11.77 -6.09
N ALA A 425 11.29 -12.92 -6.08
CA ALA A 425 10.73 -13.51 -7.29
C ALA A 425 9.27 -13.90 -7.05
N THR A 426 8.35 -13.09 -7.57
CA THR A 426 6.91 -13.35 -7.53
C THR A 426 6.51 -14.46 -8.49
N GLU A 427 5.23 -14.81 -8.54
CA GLU A 427 4.67 -15.77 -9.50
C GLU A 427 4.84 -15.35 -10.98
N MET A 428 5.18 -14.08 -11.24
CA MET A 428 5.47 -13.58 -12.58
C MET A 428 6.83 -14.01 -13.12
N ARG A 429 7.74 -14.49 -12.26
CA ARG A 429 9.07 -14.94 -12.66
C ARG A 429 9.04 -16.39 -13.13
N THR A 430 9.69 -16.65 -14.25
CA THR A 430 9.84 -18.00 -14.81
C THR A 430 11.20 -18.61 -14.45
N GLY A 431 11.34 -19.93 -14.62
CA GLY A 431 12.65 -20.59 -14.46
C GLY A 431 13.73 -20.01 -15.39
N ALA A 432 13.35 -19.64 -16.62
CA ALA A 432 14.26 -19.01 -17.59
C ALA A 432 14.70 -17.60 -17.16
N ASP A 433 13.80 -16.82 -16.53
CA ASP A 433 14.17 -15.52 -15.97
C ASP A 433 15.20 -15.66 -14.85
N ILE A 434 14.98 -16.63 -13.95
CA ILE A 434 15.88 -16.92 -12.84
C ILE A 434 17.24 -17.39 -13.38
N GLU A 435 17.26 -18.29 -14.37
CA GLU A 435 18.49 -18.77 -15.00
C GLU A 435 19.27 -17.65 -15.68
N ARG A 436 18.57 -16.78 -16.42
CA ARG A 436 19.19 -15.60 -17.01
C ARG A 436 19.81 -14.69 -15.95
N TYR A 437 19.16 -14.48 -14.82
CA TYR A 437 19.76 -13.72 -13.71
C TYR A 437 21.01 -14.44 -13.17
N VAL A 438 20.94 -15.74 -12.90
CA VAL A 438 22.08 -16.53 -12.42
C VAL A 438 23.27 -16.44 -13.37
N GLU A 439 23.06 -16.60 -14.68
CA GLU A 439 24.11 -16.52 -15.69
C GLU A 439 24.77 -15.15 -15.75
N GLN A 440 23.96 -14.08 -15.78
CA GLN A 440 24.49 -12.71 -15.79
C GLN A 440 25.22 -12.38 -14.49
N LEU A 441 24.69 -12.80 -13.33
CA LEU A 441 25.36 -12.58 -12.06
C LEU A 441 26.70 -13.34 -11.99
N LYS A 442 26.77 -14.58 -12.49
CA LYS A 442 28.05 -15.33 -12.59
C LYS A 442 29.09 -14.58 -13.41
N LEU A 443 28.71 -14.02 -14.56
CA LEU A 443 29.63 -13.23 -15.40
C LEU A 443 30.13 -11.99 -14.67
N VAL A 444 29.27 -11.35 -13.88
CA VAL A 444 29.60 -10.16 -13.11
C VAL A 444 30.43 -10.50 -11.86
N MET A 445 30.27 -11.69 -11.27
CA MET A 445 31.01 -12.15 -10.08
C MET A 445 32.39 -12.73 -10.40
N ASN A 446 32.57 -13.32 -11.59
CA ASN A 446 33.90 -13.66 -12.14
C ASN A 446 34.68 -12.41 -12.52
#